data_AF-F5Z060-F1
#
_entry.id   AF-F5Z060-F1
#
_cell.length_a   1.000
_cell.length_b   1.000
_cell.length_c   1.000
_cell.angle_alpha   90.00
_cell.angle_beta   90.00
_cell.angle_gamma   90.00
#
_symmetry.space_group_name_H-M   'P 1'
#
loop_
_entity.id
_entity.type
_entity.pdbx_description
1 polymer ?
#
loop_
_entity_poly.entity_id
_entity_poly.type
_entity_poly.pdbx_seq_one_letter_code
_entity_poly.pdbx_strand_id
1 'polypeptide(L)'
;MAQGILLTDDEVVALAALLGRPWPTGLATVATTAQELSQAGKRGVRSLIIRGIVTADAESGYTTHPGVSAVIETFVNASQRIGGYIARSAALETMAGASLTAVPVAGIWWIDAATAQGVHGFRQAEAEEVLAAITELADHTRDGTLLSGVDDAAEYAFVIVYGDGPEQRIVVPANSSDGTAWDRGPLQQAFAAAAV
;
A
#
# COMPACT_ATOMS: atom_id res chain seq x y z
N MET A 1 11.76 19.94 7.51
CA MET A 1 11.46 18.50 7.57
C MET A 1 9.97 18.35 7.41
N ALA A 2 9.49 17.82 6.28
CA ALA A 2 8.06 17.61 6.07
C ALA A 2 7.58 16.53 7.04
N GLN A 3 6.58 16.86 7.86
CA GLN A 3 5.96 15.92 8.78
C GLN A 3 5.26 14.84 7.93
N GLY A 4 5.63 13.57 8.12
CA GLY A 4 5.06 12.46 7.34
C GLY A 4 3.55 12.43 7.47
N ILE A 5 2.83 12.33 6.35
CA ILE A 5 1.37 12.22 6.33
C ILE A 5 1.03 10.81 6.81
N LEU A 6 0.31 10.72 7.93
CA LEU A 6 -0.24 9.47 8.44
C LEU A 6 -1.76 9.48 8.31
N LEU A 7 -2.31 8.45 7.69
CA LEU A 7 -3.75 8.31 7.46
C LEU A 7 -4.21 6.91 7.86
N THR A 8 -5.44 6.75 8.32
CA THR A 8 -6.03 5.43 8.52
C THR A 8 -6.67 4.89 7.24
N ASP A 9 -6.97 3.59 7.18
CA ASP A 9 -7.75 2.97 6.09
C ASP A 9 -9.03 3.77 5.79
N ASP A 10 -9.79 4.11 6.84
CA ASP A 10 -11.01 4.91 6.74
C ASP A 10 -10.74 6.28 6.05
N GLU A 11 -9.62 6.93 6.39
CA GLU A 11 -9.26 8.24 5.87
C GLU A 11 -8.77 8.18 4.41
N VAL A 12 -7.98 7.17 4.03
CA VAL A 12 -7.59 7.01 2.62
C VAL A 12 -8.78 6.65 1.74
N VAL A 13 -9.71 5.82 2.24
CA VAL A 13 -10.98 5.53 1.56
C VAL A 13 -11.81 6.81 1.38
N ALA A 14 -11.91 7.62 2.44
CA ALA A 14 -12.63 8.89 2.38
C ALA A 14 -12.01 9.85 1.34
N LEU A 15 -10.69 10.04 1.35
CA LEU A 15 -10.00 10.94 0.44
C LEU A 15 -10.11 10.47 -1.02
N ALA A 16 -9.94 9.17 -1.27
CA ALA A 16 -10.14 8.61 -2.60
C ALA A 16 -11.58 8.82 -3.09
N ALA A 17 -12.58 8.60 -2.23
CA ALA A 17 -13.98 8.79 -2.55
C ALA A 17 -14.31 10.27 -2.88
N LEU A 18 -13.69 11.23 -2.19
CA LEU A 18 -13.81 12.66 -2.52
C LEU A 18 -13.25 13.01 -3.90
N LEU A 19 -12.26 12.25 -4.38
CA LEU A 19 -11.74 12.33 -5.76
C LEU A 19 -12.57 11.51 -6.76
N GLY A 20 -13.68 10.90 -6.32
CA GLY A 20 -14.55 10.08 -7.17
C GLY A 20 -13.93 8.75 -7.60
N ARG A 21 -12.91 8.25 -6.89
CA ARG A 21 -12.19 7.02 -7.23
C ARG A 21 -12.09 6.07 -6.02
N PRO A 22 -12.04 4.74 -6.23
CA PRO A 22 -11.70 3.83 -5.15
C PRO A 22 -10.21 3.95 -4.80
N TRP A 23 -9.88 3.66 -3.53
CA TRP A 23 -8.48 3.49 -3.13
C TRP A 23 -7.89 2.24 -3.80
N PRO A 24 -6.70 2.30 -4.42
CA PRO A 24 -6.21 1.23 -5.28
C PRO A 24 -5.28 0.23 -4.57
N THR A 25 -4.92 0.47 -3.30
CA THR A 25 -3.98 -0.38 -2.54
C THR A 25 -4.69 -1.11 -1.40
N GLY A 26 -3.97 -2.01 -0.72
CA GLY A 26 -4.54 -2.88 0.31
C GLY A 26 -5.07 -2.10 1.51
N LEU A 27 -6.25 -2.50 2.00
CA LEU A 27 -6.87 -2.00 3.23
C LEU A 27 -6.90 -3.16 4.25
N ALA A 28 -6.22 -2.99 5.39
CA ALA A 28 -6.02 -4.08 6.35
C ALA A 28 -7.26 -4.32 7.23
N THR A 29 -8.01 -3.25 7.48
CA THR A 29 -9.09 -3.20 8.48
C THR A 29 -10.45 -2.90 7.86
N VAL A 30 -10.49 -2.52 6.58
CA VAL A 30 -11.71 -2.20 5.83
C VAL A 30 -11.98 -3.27 4.78
N ALA A 31 -13.09 -3.99 4.94
CA ALA A 31 -13.51 -4.98 3.95
C ALA A 31 -13.91 -4.32 2.62
N THR A 32 -13.67 -5.01 1.50
CA THR A 32 -13.90 -4.50 0.13
C THR A 32 -15.38 -4.44 -0.29
N THR A 33 -16.32 -4.69 0.63
CA THR A 33 -17.75 -4.61 0.33
C THR A 33 -18.18 -3.15 0.20
N ALA A 34 -19.13 -2.86 -0.71
CA ALA A 34 -19.63 -1.50 -0.92
C ALA A 34 -20.20 -0.87 0.37
N GLN A 35 -20.85 -1.67 1.22
CA GLN A 35 -21.37 -1.21 2.50
C GLN A 35 -20.25 -0.80 3.45
N GLU A 36 -19.22 -1.64 3.61
CA GLU A 36 -18.11 -1.33 4.53
C GLU A 36 -17.30 -0.14 4.03
N LEU A 37 -16.99 -0.07 2.73
CA LEU A 37 -16.33 1.11 2.13
C LEU A 37 -17.12 2.40 2.34
N SER A 38 -18.45 2.35 2.26
CA SER A 38 -19.30 3.52 2.54
C SER A 38 -19.23 3.96 4.00
N GLN A 39 -19.20 3.01 4.95
CA GLN A 39 -19.10 3.34 6.37
C GLN A 39 -17.70 3.84 6.73
N ALA A 40 -16.65 3.21 6.20
CA ALA A 40 -15.27 3.63 6.31
C ALA A 40 -15.09 5.07 5.82
N GLY A 41 -15.61 5.40 4.62
CA GLY A 41 -15.58 6.75 4.09
C GLY A 41 -16.24 7.78 5.02
N LYS A 42 -17.39 7.45 5.63
CA LYS A 42 -18.07 8.35 6.60
C LYS A 42 -17.24 8.56 7.88
N ARG A 43 -16.65 7.49 8.42
CA ARG A 43 -15.76 7.56 9.59
C ARG A 43 -14.51 8.39 9.28
N GLY A 44 -13.92 8.17 8.10
CA GLY A 44 -12.75 8.86 7.59
C GLY A 44 -12.98 10.35 7.39
N VAL A 45 -14.05 10.77 6.69
CA VAL A 45 -14.38 12.20 6.51
C VAL A 45 -14.50 12.91 7.86
N ARG A 46 -15.19 12.29 8.84
CA ARG A 46 -15.32 12.87 10.18
C ARG A 46 -13.95 13.04 10.87
N SER A 47 -13.07 12.05 10.77
CA SER A 47 -11.71 12.14 11.30
C SER A 47 -10.90 13.25 10.63
N LEU A 48 -10.94 13.32 9.30
CA LEU A 48 -10.23 14.33 8.51
C LEU A 48 -10.68 15.76 8.81
N ILE A 49 -11.97 15.96 9.08
CA ILE A 49 -12.50 17.27 9.51
C ILE A 49 -11.95 17.66 10.88
N ILE A 50 -11.97 16.74 11.85
CA ILE A 50 -11.43 17.00 13.20
C ILE A 50 -9.93 17.33 13.14
N ARG A 51 -9.20 16.69 12.23
CA ARG A 51 -7.77 16.92 11.99
C ARG A 51 -7.47 18.17 11.15
N GLY A 52 -8.49 18.86 10.62
CA GLY A 52 -8.32 20.01 9.74
C GLY A 52 -7.72 19.68 8.37
N ILE A 53 -7.72 18.42 7.96
CA ILE A 53 -7.25 17.98 6.63
C ILE A 53 -8.35 18.19 5.59
N VAL A 54 -9.61 18.00 5.97
CA VAL A 54 -10.78 18.30 5.12
C VAL A 54 -11.57 19.42 5.78
N THR A 55 -11.92 20.44 5.02
CA THR A 55 -12.88 21.46 5.43
C THR A 55 -14.23 21.15 4.79
N ALA A 56 -15.31 21.24 5.58
CA ALA A 56 -16.66 21.13 5.08
C ALA A 56 -17.27 22.54 5.01
N ASP A 57 -17.80 22.89 3.84
CA ASP A 57 -18.48 24.14 3.55
C ASP A 57 -19.86 23.83 2.95
N ALA A 58 -20.87 24.60 3.36
CA ALA A 58 -22.25 24.31 3.00
C ALA A 58 -22.55 24.55 1.51
N GLU A 59 -21.77 25.40 0.83
CA GLU A 59 -21.99 25.77 -0.57
C GLU A 59 -21.07 25.00 -1.52
N SER A 60 -19.81 24.79 -1.11
CA SER A 60 -18.76 24.16 -1.92
C SER A 60 -18.47 22.69 -1.56
N GLY A 61 -19.12 22.16 -0.53
CA GLY A 61 -18.98 20.77 -0.12
C GLY A 61 -17.70 20.51 0.67
N TYR A 62 -16.91 19.52 0.27
CA TYR A 62 -15.67 19.15 0.97
C TYR A 62 -14.44 19.64 0.21
N THR A 63 -13.53 20.32 0.90
CA THR A 63 -12.23 20.74 0.37
C THR A 63 -11.11 20.09 1.15
N THR A 64 -10.24 19.33 0.47
CA THR A 64 -9.08 18.67 1.07
C THR A 64 -7.85 19.59 1.05
N HIS A 65 -7.02 19.51 2.08
CA HIS A 65 -5.72 20.20 2.12
C HIS A 65 -4.89 19.86 0.86
N PRO A 66 -4.40 20.86 0.09
CA PRO A 66 -3.80 20.63 -1.22
C PRO A 66 -2.63 19.64 -1.21
N GLY A 67 -1.77 19.71 -0.19
CA GLY A 67 -0.64 18.79 -0.05
C GLY A 67 -1.06 17.34 0.20
N VAL A 68 -2.18 17.10 0.88
CA VAL A 68 -2.71 15.74 1.08
C VAL A 68 -3.43 15.26 -0.18
N SER A 69 -4.23 16.14 -0.81
CA SER A 69 -4.90 15.84 -2.08
C SER A 69 -3.92 15.39 -3.14
N ALA A 70 -2.81 16.11 -3.34
CA ALA A 70 -1.78 15.78 -4.32
C ALA A 70 -1.15 14.40 -4.08
N VAL A 71 -0.93 14.02 -2.82
CA VAL A 71 -0.41 12.69 -2.46
C VAL A 71 -1.43 11.61 -2.77
N ILE A 72 -2.69 11.78 -2.38
CA ILE A 72 -3.73 10.78 -2.68
C ILE A 72 -3.93 10.66 -4.19
N GLU A 73 -4.02 11.78 -4.91
CA GLU A 73 -4.13 11.86 -6.37
C GLU A 73 -3.01 11.08 -7.08
N THR A 74 -1.79 11.15 -6.56
CA THR A 74 -0.64 10.38 -7.06
C THR A 74 -0.95 8.89 -7.09
N PHE A 75 -1.51 8.33 -6.01
CA PHE A 75 -1.84 6.90 -5.95
C PHE A 75 -3.09 6.54 -6.75
N VAL A 76 -4.18 7.32 -6.69
CA VAL A 76 -5.42 6.99 -7.42
C VAL A 76 -5.31 7.18 -8.93
N ASN A 77 -4.37 8.01 -9.42
CA ASN A 77 -4.17 8.25 -10.84
C ASN A 77 -3.00 7.48 -11.45
N ALA A 78 -2.14 6.85 -10.64
CA ALA A 78 -1.02 6.06 -11.14
C ALA A 78 -1.49 4.97 -12.11
N SER A 79 -0.87 4.93 -13.29
CA SER A 79 -1.05 3.87 -14.29
C SER A 79 -0.25 2.61 -13.97
N GLN A 80 0.79 2.74 -13.14
CA GLN A 80 1.64 1.65 -12.71
C GLN A 80 1.83 1.71 -11.20
N ARG A 81 1.78 0.54 -10.57
CA ARG A 81 2.06 0.36 -9.14
C ARG A 81 2.98 -0.83 -8.99
N ILE A 82 3.99 -0.70 -8.14
CA ILE A 82 4.87 -1.81 -7.76
C ILE A 82 4.88 -1.88 -6.25
N GLY A 83 4.68 -3.05 -5.68
CA GLY A 83 4.59 -3.18 -4.24
C GLY A 83 4.57 -4.62 -3.78
N GLY A 84 4.26 -4.81 -2.51
CA GLY A 84 3.93 -6.12 -1.99
C GLY A 84 3.14 -6.04 -0.70
N TYR A 85 2.53 -7.17 -0.34
CA TYR A 85 1.72 -7.28 0.86
C TYR A 85 1.85 -8.66 1.49
N ILE A 86 1.60 -8.73 2.80
CA ILE A 86 1.51 -10.00 3.51
C ILE A 86 0.13 -10.61 3.26
N ALA A 87 0.11 -11.87 2.86
CA ALA A 87 -1.09 -12.66 2.59
C ALA A 87 -1.00 -14.01 3.29
N ARG A 88 -2.15 -14.66 3.51
CA ARG A 88 -2.16 -16.09 3.87
C ARG A 88 -1.87 -16.91 2.62
N SER A 89 -1.07 -17.96 2.73
CA SER A 89 -0.71 -18.87 1.64
C SER A 89 -1.92 -19.53 0.98
N ALA A 90 -3.00 -19.72 1.73
CA ALA A 90 -4.28 -20.24 1.21
C ALA A 90 -5.14 -19.18 0.48
N ALA A 91 -4.79 -17.90 0.56
CA ALA A 91 -5.57 -16.77 0.05
C ALA A 91 -4.65 -15.62 -0.42
N LEU A 92 -3.79 -15.90 -1.41
CA LEU A 92 -2.76 -14.96 -1.89
C LEU A 92 -3.32 -13.67 -2.49
N GLU A 93 -4.59 -13.64 -2.91
CA GLU A 93 -5.23 -12.44 -3.46
C GLU A 93 -5.71 -11.45 -2.38
N THR A 94 -5.65 -11.86 -1.10
CA THR A 94 -6.18 -11.07 0.01
C THR A 94 -5.07 -10.70 0.97
N MET A 95 -4.92 -9.41 1.23
CA MET A 95 -4.00 -8.91 2.24
C MET A 95 -4.44 -9.36 3.64
N ALA A 96 -3.48 -9.81 4.44
CA ALA A 96 -3.66 -10.31 5.80
C ALA A 96 -2.78 -9.56 6.83
N GLY A 97 -2.14 -8.46 6.43
CA GLY A 97 -1.23 -7.72 7.29
C GLY A 97 -0.79 -6.40 6.68
N ALA A 98 0.51 -6.12 6.76
CA ALA A 98 1.10 -4.90 6.21
C ALA A 98 1.25 -4.97 4.68
N SER A 99 1.35 -3.80 4.06
CA SER A 99 1.71 -3.65 2.65
C SER A 99 2.61 -2.45 2.40
N LEU A 100 3.28 -2.49 1.26
CA LEU A 100 4.05 -1.38 0.70
C LEU A 100 3.66 -1.27 -0.76
N THR A 101 3.19 -0.10 -1.19
CA THR A 101 2.92 0.21 -2.59
C THR A 101 3.72 1.42 -3.00
N ALA A 102 4.34 1.36 -4.18
CA ALA A 102 5.10 2.45 -4.74
C ALA A 102 4.59 2.82 -6.13
N VAL A 103 4.60 4.12 -6.43
CA VAL A 103 4.16 4.67 -7.71
C VAL A 103 5.20 5.64 -8.26
N PRO A 104 5.59 5.51 -9.54
CA PRO A 104 6.51 6.45 -10.18
C PRO A 104 5.75 7.70 -10.64
N VAL A 105 6.25 8.88 -10.29
CA VAL A 105 5.73 10.18 -10.74
C VAL A 105 6.89 11.12 -11.08
N ALA A 106 6.99 11.50 -12.35
CA ALA A 106 7.94 12.51 -12.84
C ALA A 106 9.40 12.28 -12.37
N GLY A 107 9.85 11.02 -12.38
CA GLY A 107 11.21 10.63 -12.01
C GLY A 107 11.46 10.44 -10.50
N ILE A 108 10.44 10.62 -9.66
CA ILE A 108 10.49 10.32 -8.21
C ILE A 108 9.49 9.20 -7.91
N TRP A 109 9.76 8.37 -6.91
CA TRP A 109 8.80 7.40 -6.42
C TRP A 109 8.09 7.89 -5.17
N TRP A 110 6.78 7.65 -5.10
CA TRP A 110 6.01 7.79 -3.88
C TRP A 110 5.72 6.42 -3.29
N ILE A 111 5.94 6.26 -1.99
CA ILE A 111 5.65 5.05 -1.23
C ILE A 111 4.46 5.30 -0.30
N ASP A 112 3.52 4.36 -0.31
CA ASP A 112 2.49 4.13 0.70
C ASP A 112 2.87 2.85 1.46
N ALA A 113 3.23 2.99 2.73
CA ALA A 113 3.44 1.87 3.63
C ALA A 113 2.25 1.76 4.60
N ALA A 114 1.50 0.67 4.51
CA ALA A 114 0.35 0.41 5.36
C ALA A 114 0.66 -0.66 6.41
N THR A 115 0.35 -0.40 7.66
CA THR A 115 0.48 -1.39 8.75
C THR A 115 -0.72 -2.33 8.77
N ALA A 116 -0.58 -3.46 9.49
CA ALA A 116 -1.70 -4.36 9.74
C ALA A 116 -2.84 -3.73 10.57
N GLN A 117 -2.61 -2.56 11.19
CA GLN A 117 -3.63 -1.79 11.90
C GLN A 117 -4.33 -0.76 10.99
N GLY A 118 -4.06 -0.80 9.68
CA GLY A 118 -4.67 0.11 8.71
C GLY A 118 -4.18 1.54 8.85
N VAL A 119 -2.87 1.73 9.09
CA VAL A 119 -2.23 3.04 9.14
C VAL A 119 -1.27 3.17 7.97
N HIS A 120 -1.52 4.14 7.10
CA HIS A 120 -0.76 4.49 5.93
C HIS A 120 0.24 5.60 6.23
N GLY A 121 1.49 5.41 5.80
CA GLY A 121 2.53 6.44 5.80
C GLY A 121 3.00 6.73 4.39
N PHE A 122 3.02 8.01 4.03
CA PHE A 122 3.40 8.46 2.68
C PHE A 122 4.74 9.18 2.68
N ARG A 123 5.61 8.84 1.72
CA ARG A 123 6.88 9.51 1.52
C ARG A 123 7.39 9.39 0.09
N GLN A 124 8.28 10.30 -0.28
CA GLN A 124 9.08 10.18 -1.49
C GLN A 124 10.28 9.25 -1.24
N ALA A 125 10.75 8.63 -2.32
CA ALA A 125 11.89 7.74 -2.35
C ALA A 125 12.52 7.71 -3.75
N GLU A 126 13.77 7.27 -3.81
CA GLU A 126 14.43 6.91 -5.07
C GLU A 126 14.08 5.46 -5.44
N ALA A 127 14.16 5.13 -6.74
CA ALA A 127 13.83 3.79 -7.24
C ALA A 127 14.61 2.67 -6.53
N GLU A 128 15.90 2.90 -6.27
CA GLU A 128 16.78 1.96 -5.56
C GLU A 128 16.32 1.72 -4.12
N GLU A 129 15.82 2.77 -3.45
CA GLU A 129 15.32 2.67 -2.09
C GLU A 129 14.01 1.88 -2.03
N VAL A 130 13.11 2.08 -2.99
CA VAL A 130 11.87 1.29 -3.10
C VAL A 130 12.21 -0.19 -3.34
N LEU A 131 13.09 -0.46 -4.30
CA LEU A 131 13.52 -1.82 -4.63
C LEU A 131 14.15 -2.50 -3.41
N ALA A 132 15.02 -1.78 -2.68
CA ALA A 132 15.62 -2.27 -1.45
C ALA A 132 14.57 -2.59 -0.38
N ALA A 133 13.59 -1.70 -0.15
CA ALA A 133 12.55 -1.91 0.84
C ALA A 133 11.66 -3.14 0.54
N ILE A 134 11.25 -3.33 -0.73
CA ILE A 134 10.48 -4.52 -1.14
C ILE A 134 11.32 -5.78 -0.97
N THR A 135 12.59 -5.72 -1.35
CA THR A 135 13.52 -6.84 -1.27
C THR A 135 13.79 -7.24 0.19
N GLU A 136 13.99 -6.26 1.07
CA GLU A 136 14.20 -6.47 2.50
C GLU A 136 12.96 -7.10 3.16
N LEU A 137 11.75 -6.62 2.84
CA LEU A 137 10.52 -7.24 3.34
C LEU A 137 10.36 -8.68 2.86
N ALA A 138 10.72 -8.97 1.62
CA ALA A 138 10.68 -10.33 1.07
C ALA A 138 11.70 -11.24 1.77
N ASP A 139 12.93 -10.77 1.97
CA ASP A 139 13.98 -11.52 2.67
C ASP A 139 13.59 -11.77 4.14
N HIS A 140 13.09 -10.76 4.86
CA HIS A 140 12.62 -10.88 6.24
C HIS A 140 11.34 -11.72 6.38
N THR A 141 10.50 -11.78 5.35
CA THR A 141 9.36 -12.70 5.35
C THR A 141 9.85 -14.13 5.23
N ARG A 142 10.74 -14.36 4.26
CA ARG A 142 11.31 -15.67 3.97
C ARG A 142 12.05 -16.26 5.17
N ASP A 143 12.89 -15.48 5.84
CA ASP A 143 13.64 -15.95 7.01
C ASP A 143 12.78 -16.01 8.30
N GLY A 144 11.53 -15.55 8.22
CA GLY A 144 10.55 -15.57 9.31
C GLY A 144 10.69 -14.43 10.31
N THR A 145 11.67 -13.54 10.16
CA THR A 145 11.90 -12.43 11.10
C THR A 145 10.77 -11.41 11.09
N LEU A 146 10.18 -11.13 9.92
CA LEU A 146 9.05 -10.19 9.81
C LEU A 146 7.81 -10.66 10.59
N LEU A 147 7.64 -11.97 10.70
CA LEU A 147 6.48 -12.62 11.34
C LEU A 147 6.84 -13.19 12.71
N SER A 148 7.92 -12.71 13.34
CA SER A 148 8.30 -13.15 14.67
C SER A 148 7.15 -12.91 15.65
N GLY A 149 6.73 -13.97 16.36
CA GLY A 149 5.60 -13.91 17.29
C GLY A 149 4.24 -14.27 16.71
N VAL A 150 4.17 -14.65 15.43
CA VAL A 150 2.99 -15.31 14.83
C VAL A 150 3.12 -16.83 15.04
N ASP A 151 2.05 -17.47 15.54
CA ASP A 151 2.05 -18.89 15.92
C ASP A 151 2.39 -19.84 14.77
N ASP A 152 1.97 -19.53 13.55
CA ASP A 152 2.31 -20.29 12.34
C ASP A 152 2.70 -19.36 11.19
N ALA A 153 3.93 -18.86 11.24
CA ALA A 153 4.47 -17.98 10.20
C ALA A 153 4.46 -18.64 8.81
N ALA A 154 4.54 -19.97 8.70
CA ALA A 154 4.57 -20.68 7.42
C ALA A 154 3.22 -20.62 6.67
N GLU A 155 2.12 -20.26 7.34
CA GLU A 155 0.83 -19.98 6.72
C GLU A 155 0.80 -18.68 5.90
N TYR A 156 1.87 -17.90 5.91
CA TYR A 156 1.93 -16.60 5.25
C TYR A 156 2.94 -16.56 4.11
N ALA A 157 2.74 -15.59 3.23
CA ALA A 157 3.68 -15.24 2.18
C ALA A 157 3.70 -13.72 2.00
N PHE A 158 4.82 -13.21 1.50
CA PHE A 158 4.88 -11.87 0.95
C PHE A 158 4.65 -11.95 -0.55
N VAL A 159 3.58 -11.31 -1.02
CA VAL A 159 3.19 -11.28 -2.42
C VAL A 159 3.65 -9.95 -2.99
N ILE A 160 4.63 -9.98 -3.88
CA ILE A 160 5.12 -8.83 -4.62
C ILE A 160 4.32 -8.73 -5.91
N VAL A 161 3.77 -7.56 -6.21
CA VAL A 161 2.99 -7.27 -7.42
C VAL A 161 3.63 -6.11 -8.15
N TYR A 162 3.87 -6.28 -9.44
CA TYR A 162 4.53 -5.27 -10.30
C TYR A 162 3.80 -5.04 -11.62
N GLY A 163 2.53 -5.46 -11.69
CA GLY A 163 1.60 -5.21 -12.78
C GLY A 163 0.23 -5.86 -12.50
N ASP A 164 -0.71 -5.72 -13.45
CA ASP A 164 -2.10 -6.14 -13.27
C ASP A 164 -2.35 -7.62 -13.63
N GLY A 165 -1.36 -8.30 -14.24
CA GLY A 165 -1.48 -9.69 -14.66
C GLY A 165 -1.11 -10.71 -13.57
N PRO A 166 -1.68 -11.93 -13.59
CA PRO A 166 -1.35 -12.99 -12.63
C PRO A 166 0.09 -13.50 -12.73
N GLU A 167 0.76 -13.26 -13.86
CA GLU A 167 2.18 -13.54 -14.09
C GLU A 167 3.09 -12.40 -13.59
N GLN A 168 2.53 -11.24 -13.26
CA GLN A 168 3.27 -10.05 -12.82
C GLN A 168 3.33 -9.97 -11.29
N ARG A 169 3.56 -11.13 -10.66
CA ARG A 169 3.72 -11.27 -9.22
C ARG A 169 4.80 -12.27 -8.87
N ILE A 170 5.40 -12.09 -7.70
CA ILE A 170 6.31 -13.06 -7.06
C ILE A 170 5.72 -13.39 -5.70
N VAL A 171 5.65 -14.68 -5.37
CA VAL A 171 5.21 -15.15 -4.06
C VAL A 171 6.44 -15.62 -3.30
N VAL A 172 6.70 -15.02 -2.15
CA VAL A 172 7.81 -15.39 -1.27
C VAL A 172 7.21 -16.04 -0.01
N PRO A 173 7.20 -17.38 0.09
CA PRO A 173 6.68 -18.08 1.26
C PRO A 173 7.49 -17.71 2.50
N ALA A 174 6.78 -17.51 3.61
CA ALA A 174 7.43 -17.24 4.88
C ALA A 174 8.06 -18.52 5.46
N ASN A 175 9.14 -18.33 6.23
CA ASN A 175 9.87 -19.41 6.90
C ASN A 175 10.29 -20.55 5.95
N SER A 176 10.68 -20.21 4.71
CA SER A 176 11.11 -21.21 3.74
C SER A 176 12.48 -21.77 4.11
N SER A 177 12.53 -23.10 4.31
CA SER A 177 13.74 -23.84 4.67
C SER A 177 14.49 -24.44 3.47
N ASP A 178 14.01 -24.18 2.24
CA ASP A 178 14.55 -24.78 1.01
C ASP A 178 15.93 -24.23 0.56
N GLY A 179 16.45 -23.20 1.24
CA GLY A 179 17.73 -22.55 0.93
C GLY A 179 17.83 -21.87 -0.44
N THR A 180 16.77 -21.89 -1.26
CA THR A 180 16.80 -21.42 -2.65
C THR A 180 16.42 -19.95 -2.74
N ALA A 181 17.37 -19.05 -3.02
CA ALA A 181 17.10 -17.61 -3.17
C ALA A 181 15.88 -17.35 -4.08
N TRP A 182 15.01 -16.42 -3.70
CA TRP A 182 13.87 -16.06 -4.54
C TRP A 182 14.36 -15.21 -5.73
N ASP A 183 13.72 -15.36 -6.89
CA ASP A 183 14.16 -14.67 -8.10
C ASP A 183 13.74 -13.19 -8.08
N ARG A 184 14.74 -12.31 -8.03
CA ARG A 184 14.56 -10.85 -8.04
C ARG A 184 14.50 -10.26 -9.45
N GLY A 185 14.87 -11.03 -10.47
CA GLY A 185 15.01 -10.56 -11.85
C GLY A 185 13.76 -9.87 -12.40
N PRO A 186 12.55 -10.46 -12.26
CA PRO A 186 11.32 -9.85 -12.75
C PRO A 186 11.02 -8.49 -12.09
N LEU A 187 11.25 -8.37 -10.78
CA LEU A 187 11.06 -7.12 -10.06
C LEU A 187 12.03 -6.04 -10.54
N GLN A 188 13.32 -6.38 -10.70
CA GLN A 188 14.33 -5.44 -11.21
C GLN A 188 13.99 -4.94 -12.62
N GLN A 189 13.49 -5.83 -13.50
CA GLN A 189 13.05 -5.47 -14.84
C GLN A 189 11.83 -4.53 -14.79
N ALA A 190 10.88 -4.76 -13.88
CA ALA A 190 9.72 -3.89 -13.71
C ALA A 190 10.11 -2.47 -13.26
N PHE A 191 11.07 -2.33 -12.34
CA PHE A 191 11.61 -1.03 -11.94
C PHE A 191 12.33 -0.32 -13.09
N ALA A 192 13.13 -1.05 -13.87
CA ALA A 192 13.82 -0.49 -15.03
C ALA A 192 12.83 0.00 -16.11
N ALA A 193 11.71 -0.72 -16.32
CA ALA A 193 10.67 -0.32 -17.24
C ALA A 193 9.86 0.90 -16.75
N ALA A 194 9.68 1.04 -15.44
CA ALA A 194 8.96 2.14 -14.81
C ALA A 194 9.76 3.46 -14.74
N ALA A 195 11.06 3.41 -14.99
CA ALA A 195 11.96 4.58 -14.96
C ALA A 195 11.98 5.39 -16.28
N VAL A 196 11.20 4.96 -17.28
CA VAL A 196 11.09 5.57 -18.62
C VAL A 196 9.80 6.37 -18.72
#